data_AF-A0A832JQV0-F1
#
_entry.id   AF-A0A832JQV0-F1
#
_cell.length_a   1.000
_cell.length_b   1.000
_cell.length_c   1.000
_cell.angle_alpha   90.00
_cell.angle_beta   90.00
_cell.angle_gamma   90.00
#
_symmetry.space_group_name_H-M   'P 1'
#
loop_
_entity.id
_entity.type
_entity.pdbx_description
1 polymer ?
#
loop_
_entity_poly.entity_id
_entity_poly.type
_entity_poly.pdbx_seq_one_letter_code
_entity_poly.pdbx_strand_id
1 'polypeptide(L)'
;HPGEMGRLLGMSPAEVQSARLRSAREALDRLGGSVLLKGSRTIVVSKGILAVVPLGNPGMATAGMGDVLAGVCGAFAAWCMDVCRALCCGAYVHALAGDLVADLEGMDGVTASKVVEAIATAVRGAREGFEEEQEGRLG
;
A
#
# COMPACT_ATOMS: atom_id res chain seq x y z
N HIS A 1 10.44 -2.77 -0.64
CA HIS A 1 10.42 -3.72 0.50
C HIS A 1 11.67 -3.50 1.35
N PRO A 2 11.80 -4.10 2.55
CA PRO A 2 12.97 -3.89 3.41
C PRO A 2 14.31 -4.20 2.73
N GLY A 3 14.38 -5.27 1.94
CA GLY A 3 15.57 -5.58 1.13
C GLY A 3 15.97 -4.50 0.09
N GLU A 4 15.04 -4.00 -0.73
CA GLU A 4 15.29 -2.89 -1.67
C GLU A 4 15.69 -1.62 -0.92
N MET A 5 14.94 -1.28 0.14
CA MET A 5 15.20 -0.12 0.99
C MET A 5 16.59 -0.19 1.63
N GLY A 6 16.98 -1.38 2.09
CA GLY A 6 18.31 -1.63 2.64
C GLY A 6 19.42 -1.34 1.63
N ARG A 7 19.25 -1.78 0.38
CA ARG A 7 20.21 -1.46 -0.69
C ARG A 7 20.29 0.04 -0.98
N LEU A 8 19.15 0.74 -0.98
CA LEU A 8 19.10 2.20 -1.20
C LEU A 8 19.75 2.99 -0.06
N LEU A 9 19.60 2.52 1.18
CA LEU A 9 20.07 3.22 2.37
C LEU A 9 21.45 2.79 2.85
N GLY A 10 21.97 1.65 2.40
CA GLY A 10 23.16 1.02 2.97
C GLY A 10 22.89 0.34 4.31
N MET A 11 21.69 -0.21 4.50
CA MET A 11 21.23 -0.90 5.71
C MET A 11 20.91 -2.37 5.39
N SER A 12 21.00 -3.24 6.38
CA SER A 12 20.46 -4.60 6.29
C SER A 12 18.91 -4.58 6.27
N PRO A 13 18.25 -5.62 5.70
CA PRO A 13 16.80 -5.73 5.77
C PRO A 13 16.27 -5.75 7.21
N ALA A 14 17.03 -6.31 8.17
CA ALA A 14 16.66 -6.37 9.58
C ALA A 14 16.65 -4.97 10.24
N GLU A 15 17.64 -4.13 9.93
CA GLU A 15 17.68 -2.73 10.39
C GLU A 15 16.52 -1.91 9.82
N VAL A 16 16.18 -2.12 8.54
CA VAL A 16 14.99 -1.47 7.96
C VAL A 16 13.72 -1.94 8.65
N GLN A 17 13.61 -3.24 8.97
CA GLN A 17 12.42 -3.78 9.64
C GLN A 17 12.24 -3.27 11.08
N SER A 18 13.34 -3.08 11.83
CA SER A 18 13.26 -2.57 13.20
C SER A 18 12.94 -1.07 13.26
N ALA A 19 13.21 -0.33 12.18
CA ALA A 19 13.05 1.13 12.13
C ALA A 19 12.32 1.63 10.87
N ARG A 20 11.29 0.91 10.40
CA ARG A 20 10.65 1.14 9.09
C ARG A 20 10.24 2.58 8.80
N LEU A 21 9.59 3.26 9.75
CA LEU A 21 9.19 4.66 9.58
C LEU A 21 10.40 5.58 9.40
N ARG A 22 11.44 5.37 10.22
CA ARG A 22 12.70 6.12 10.14
C ARG A 22 13.37 5.86 8.78
N SER A 23 13.48 4.61 8.36
CA SER A 23 14.06 4.25 7.06
C SER A 23 13.28 4.86 5.89
N ALA A 24 11.95 4.86 5.94
CA ALA A 24 11.13 5.51 4.91
C ALA A 24 11.40 7.02 4.85
N ARG A 25 11.49 7.70 6.02
CA ARG A 25 11.81 9.13 6.09
C ARG A 25 13.22 9.43 5.57
N GLU A 26 14.21 8.65 5.99
CA GLU A 26 15.59 8.76 5.50
C GLU A 26 15.67 8.60 3.98
N ALA A 27 14.92 7.66 3.40
CA ALA A 27 14.85 7.48 1.96
C ALA A 27 14.22 8.68 1.26
N LEU A 28 13.16 9.26 1.84
CA LEU A 28 12.57 10.49 1.32
C LEU A 28 13.57 11.65 1.33
N ASP A 29 14.31 11.82 2.44
CA ASP A 29 15.25 12.92 2.59
C ASP A 29 16.45 12.78 1.63
N ARG A 30 16.90 11.55 1.36
CA ARG A 30 18.02 11.26 0.44
C ARG A 30 17.64 11.28 -1.04
N LEU A 31 16.46 10.77 -1.38
CA LEU A 31 16.06 10.54 -2.78
C LEU A 31 15.03 11.55 -3.30
N GLY A 32 14.35 12.27 -2.40
CA GLY A 32 13.23 13.14 -2.73
C GLY A 32 11.97 12.37 -3.15
N GLY A 33 10.97 13.11 -3.62
CA GLY A 33 9.72 12.54 -4.14
C GLY A 33 8.78 12.01 -3.07
N SER A 34 8.26 10.78 -3.28
CA SER A 34 7.42 10.06 -2.32
C SER A 34 7.89 8.62 -2.22
N VAL A 35 7.86 8.04 -1.03
CA VAL A 35 8.37 6.70 -0.74
C VAL A 35 7.25 5.82 -0.22
N LEU A 36 7.08 4.65 -0.82
CA LEU A 36 6.22 3.58 -0.34
C LEU A 36 7.10 2.42 0.15
N LEU A 37 7.06 2.12 1.44
CA LEU A 37 7.75 0.99 2.06
C LEU A 37 6.79 -0.16 2.34
N LYS A 38 6.69 -1.08 1.37
CA LYS A 38 5.90 -2.32 1.47
C LYS A 38 6.39 -3.24 2.60
N GLY A 39 5.45 -3.85 3.33
CA GLY A 39 5.66 -4.74 4.48
C GLY A 39 4.36 -4.85 5.30
N SER A 40 4.40 -5.46 6.49
CA SER A 40 3.24 -5.54 7.40
C SER A 40 2.74 -4.15 7.79
N ARG A 41 1.59 -3.70 7.25
CA ARG A 41 1.20 -2.29 7.18
C ARG A 41 2.17 -1.47 6.33
N THR A 42 1.76 -1.18 5.11
CA THR A 42 2.56 -0.37 4.17
C THR A 42 2.66 1.07 4.69
N ILE A 43 3.85 1.66 4.60
CA ILE A 43 4.11 3.04 4.99
C ILE A 43 4.29 3.87 3.72
N VAL A 44 3.61 5.00 3.62
CA VAL A 44 3.80 6.01 2.56
C VAL A 44 4.28 7.30 3.22
N VAL A 45 5.39 7.85 2.73
CA VAL A 45 5.90 9.15 3.18
C VAL A 45 6.16 10.07 1.99
N SER A 46 5.81 11.33 2.17
CA SER A 46 6.13 12.42 1.25
C SER A 46 6.39 13.69 2.06
N LYS A 47 6.64 14.82 1.37
CA LYS A 47 6.81 16.12 2.02
C LYS A 47 5.51 16.51 2.73
N GLY A 48 5.54 16.53 4.07
CA GLY A 48 4.37 16.87 4.89
C GLY A 48 3.32 15.77 5.04
N ILE A 49 3.54 14.58 4.46
CA ILE A 49 2.59 13.45 4.55
C ILE A 49 3.30 12.23 5.14
N LEU A 50 2.59 11.57 6.05
CA LEU A 50 2.87 10.23 6.56
C LEU A 50 1.55 9.48 6.60
N ALA A 51 1.46 8.38 5.86
CA ALA A 51 0.32 7.49 5.89
C ALA A 51 0.78 6.06 6.18
N VAL A 52 -0.07 5.32 6.90
CA VAL A 52 0.10 3.90 7.16
C VAL A 52 -1.17 3.21 6.69
N VAL A 53 -1.03 2.25 5.78
CA VAL A 53 -2.16 1.43 5.32
C VAL A 53 -2.50 0.43 6.42
N PRO A 54 -3.73 0.48 6.99
CA PRO A 54 -4.12 -0.38 8.10
C PRO A 54 -4.52 -1.80 7.66
N LEU A 55 -4.71 -1.98 6.36
CA LEU A 55 -5.18 -3.21 5.72
C LEU A 55 -4.04 -4.12 5.26
N GLY A 56 -4.43 -5.31 4.83
CA GLY A 56 -3.57 -6.34 4.27
C GLY A 56 -3.31 -7.47 5.27
N ASN A 57 -3.07 -8.66 4.72
CA ASN A 57 -2.94 -9.90 5.49
C ASN A 57 -1.66 -10.68 5.13
N PRO A 58 -1.22 -11.63 5.99
CA PRO A 58 -0.04 -12.46 5.73
C PRO A 58 -0.08 -13.26 4.42
N GLY A 59 -1.27 -13.62 3.92
CA GLY A 59 -1.44 -14.32 2.63
C GLY A 59 -0.92 -13.53 1.44
N MET A 60 -0.78 -12.21 1.58
CA MET A 60 -0.20 -11.33 0.56
C MET A 60 1.34 -11.41 0.49
N ALA A 61 2.00 -12.23 1.29
CA ALA A 61 3.44 -12.43 1.25
C ALA A 61 3.89 -13.39 0.12
N THR A 62 3.27 -13.27 -1.06
CA THR A 62 3.51 -14.13 -2.23
C THR A 62 4.19 -13.38 -3.38
N ALA A 63 4.79 -14.14 -4.30
CA ALA A 63 5.44 -13.57 -5.48
C ALA A 63 4.44 -12.79 -6.36
N GLY A 64 4.89 -11.69 -6.98
CA GLY A 64 4.07 -10.85 -7.86
C GLY A 64 3.24 -9.77 -7.17
N MET A 65 3.01 -9.85 -5.85
CA MET A 65 2.22 -8.83 -5.11
C MET A 65 2.84 -7.43 -5.20
N GLY A 66 4.17 -7.35 -5.25
CA GLY A 66 4.87 -6.09 -5.48
C GLY A 66 4.56 -5.45 -6.83
N ASP A 67 4.38 -6.26 -7.87
CA ASP A 67 4.10 -5.79 -9.24
C ASP A 67 2.65 -5.33 -9.35
N VAL A 68 1.72 -6.06 -8.73
CA VAL A 68 0.31 -5.64 -8.63
C VAL A 68 0.22 -4.30 -7.91
N LEU A 69 0.86 -4.15 -6.75
CA LEU A 69 0.89 -2.89 -6.01
C LEU A 69 1.45 -1.74 -6.86
N ALA A 70 2.55 -1.97 -7.58
CA ALA A 70 3.15 -0.95 -8.44
C ALA A 70 2.23 -0.56 -9.59
N GLY A 71 1.57 -1.54 -10.23
CA GLY A 71 0.60 -1.31 -11.30
C GLY A 71 -0.62 -0.51 -10.83
N VAL A 72 -1.17 -0.85 -9.67
CA VAL A 72 -2.29 -0.12 -9.06
C VAL A 72 -1.89 1.32 -8.74
N CYS A 73 -0.74 1.54 -8.09
CA CYS A 73 -0.22 2.89 -7.83
C CYS A 73 -0.01 3.70 -9.12
N GLY A 74 0.54 3.06 -10.16
CA GLY A 74 0.75 3.66 -11.47
C GLY A 74 -0.57 4.07 -12.16
N ALA A 75 -1.60 3.24 -12.07
CA ALA A 75 -2.93 3.55 -12.59
C ALA A 75 -3.55 4.77 -11.89
N PHE A 76 -3.45 4.86 -10.56
CA PHE A 76 -3.90 6.05 -9.84
C PHE A 76 -3.11 7.31 -10.19
N ALA A 77 -1.78 7.19 -10.37
CA ALA A 77 -0.95 8.31 -10.80
C ALA A 77 -1.33 8.80 -12.22
N ALA A 78 -1.71 7.88 -13.11
CA ALA A 78 -2.17 8.21 -14.46
C ALA A 78 -3.51 8.97 -14.47
N TRP A 79 -4.34 8.85 -13.43
CA TRP A 79 -5.57 9.61 -13.26
C TRP A 79 -5.36 11.05 -12.71
N CYS A 80 -4.21 11.65 -13.02
CA CYS A 80 -3.84 13.01 -12.61
C CYS A 80 -3.86 13.25 -11.08
N MET A 81 -3.71 12.20 -10.28
CA MET A 81 -3.54 12.33 -8.84
C MET A 81 -2.12 12.80 -8.51
N ASP A 82 -1.97 13.56 -7.42
CA ASP A 82 -0.64 13.77 -6.86
C ASP A 82 -0.03 12.43 -6.44
N VAL A 83 1.29 12.30 -6.64
CA VAL A 83 1.99 11.01 -6.46
C VAL A 83 1.78 10.44 -5.05
N CYS A 84 1.75 11.30 -4.02
CA CYS A 84 1.55 10.82 -2.66
C CYS A 84 0.14 10.23 -2.48
N ARG A 85 -0.91 10.90 -2.95
CA ARG A 85 -2.28 10.36 -2.94
C ARG A 85 -2.40 9.11 -3.80
N ALA A 86 -1.76 9.07 -4.96
CA ALA A 86 -1.75 7.87 -5.81
C ALA A 86 -1.15 6.66 -5.08
N LEU A 87 -0.03 6.85 -4.35
CA LEU A 87 0.58 5.81 -3.53
C LEU A 87 -0.32 5.41 -2.34
N CYS A 88 -0.94 6.37 -1.66
CA CYS A 88 -1.86 6.07 -0.56
C CYS A 88 -3.08 5.27 -1.03
N CYS A 89 -3.77 5.74 -2.06
CA CYS A 89 -4.95 5.09 -2.63
C CYS A 89 -4.58 3.72 -3.22
N GLY A 90 -3.48 3.65 -3.97
CA GLY A 90 -3.05 2.41 -4.59
C GLY A 90 -2.67 1.34 -3.55
N ALA A 91 -1.94 1.73 -2.50
CA ALA A 91 -1.60 0.82 -1.41
C ALA A 91 -2.83 0.37 -0.61
N TYR A 92 -3.78 1.28 -0.36
CA TYR A 92 -5.03 0.96 0.34
C TYR A 92 -5.89 -0.01 -0.48
N VAL A 93 -6.15 0.28 -1.75
CA VAL A 93 -6.96 -0.57 -2.64
C VAL A 93 -6.31 -1.92 -2.86
N HIS A 94 -5.00 -1.97 -3.03
CA HIS A 94 -4.25 -3.23 -3.14
C HIS A 94 -4.43 -4.09 -1.88
N ALA A 95 -4.30 -3.49 -0.69
CA ALA A 95 -4.46 -4.20 0.58
C ALA A 95 -5.91 -4.65 0.80
N LEU A 96 -6.89 -3.80 0.51
CA LEU A 96 -8.31 -4.12 0.56
C LEU A 96 -8.67 -5.29 -0.37
N ALA A 97 -8.16 -5.31 -1.60
CA ALA A 97 -8.36 -6.43 -2.52
C ALA A 97 -7.77 -7.74 -1.97
N GLY A 98 -6.60 -7.67 -1.32
CA GLY A 98 -6.02 -8.82 -0.63
C GLY A 98 -6.87 -9.34 0.53
N ASP A 99 -7.47 -8.44 1.32
CA ASP A 99 -8.34 -8.81 2.43
C ASP A 99 -9.66 -9.40 1.91
N LEU A 100 -10.25 -8.84 0.85
CA LEU A 100 -11.44 -9.40 0.22
C LEU A 100 -11.23 -10.83 -0.30
N VAL A 101 -10.07 -11.12 -0.90
CA VAL A 101 -9.74 -12.49 -1.34
C VAL A 101 -9.57 -13.41 -0.13
N ALA A 102 -8.90 -12.93 0.92
CA ALA A 102 -8.69 -13.71 2.14
C ALA A 102 -10.01 -14.03 2.86
N ASP A 103 -10.96 -13.10 2.89
CA ASP A 103 -12.28 -13.29 3.50
C ASP A 103 -13.11 -14.35 2.75
N LEU A 104 -12.96 -14.44 1.44
CA LEU A 104 -13.68 -15.39 0.60
C LEU A 104 -13.03 -16.78 0.54
N GLU A 105 -11.70 -16.84 0.50
CA GLU A 105 -10.98 -18.07 0.16
C GLU A 105 -9.94 -18.50 1.21
N GLY A 106 -9.81 -17.73 2.30
CA GLY A 106 -8.75 -17.89 3.29
C GLY A 106 -7.43 -17.26 2.85
N MET A 107 -6.55 -16.99 3.83
CA MET A 107 -5.25 -16.37 3.56
C MET A 107 -4.34 -17.22 2.66
N ASP A 108 -4.46 -18.55 2.73
CA ASP A 108 -3.71 -19.47 1.87
C ASP A 108 -4.16 -19.43 0.40
N GLY A 109 -5.35 -18.88 0.14
CA GLY A 109 -5.92 -18.71 -1.20
C GLY A 109 -5.48 -17.43 -1.91
N VAL A 110 -4.76 -16.53 -1.23
CA VAL A 110 -4.41 -15.19 -1.73
C VAL A 110 -3.24 -15.27 -2.72
N THR A 111 -3.53 -15.00 -4.00
CA THR A 111 -2.52 -14.94 -5.07
C THR A 111 -2.55 -13.58 -5.77
N ALA A 112 -1.44 -13.21 -6.42
CA ALA A 112 -1.35 -11.94 -7.13
C ALA A 112 -2.45 -11.76 -8.18
N SER A 113 -2.76 -12.82 -8.95
CA SER A 113 -3.81 -12.79 -9.98
C SER A 113 -5.20 -12.57 -9.38
N LYS A 114 -5.53 -13.24 -8.27
CA LYS A 114 -6.82 -13.02 -7.60
C LYS A 114 -6.95 -11.63 -7.00
N VAL A 115 -5.85 -11.09 -6.46
CA VAL A 115 -5.81 -9.70 -6.00
C VAL A 115 -6.07 -8.74 -7.15
N VAL A 116 -5.49 -8.99 -8.34
CA VAL A 116 -5.79 -8.21 -9.57
C VAL A 116 -7.28 -8.27 -9.92
N GLU A 117 -7.88 -9.46 -9.91
CA GLU A 117 -9.31 -9.65 -10.19
C GLU A 117 -10.20 -8.91 -9.18
N ALA A 118 -9.77 -8.82 -7.92
CA ALA A 118 -10.48 -8.13 -6.85
C ALA A 118 -10.30 -6.60 -6.83
N ILE A 119 -9.35 -6.03 -7.60
CA ILE A 119 -9.07 -4.57 -7.57
C ILE A 119 -10.32 -3.74 -7.89
N ALA A 120 -11.09 -4.08 -8.92
CA ALA A 120 -12.27 -3.30 -9.29
C ALA A 120 -13.34 -3.28 -8.18
N THR A 121 -13.51 -4.39 -7.48
CA THR A 121 -14.39 -4.49 -6.31
C THR A 121 -13.85 -3.67 -5.15
N ALA A 122 -12.53 -3.73 -4.88
CA ALA A 122 -11.90 -2.92 -3.85
C ALA A 122 -12.00 -1.41 -4.13
N VAL A 123 -11.83 -0.98 -5.38
CA VAL A 123 -12.04 0.44 -5.77
C VAL A 123 -13.47 0.87 -5.54
N ARG A 124 -14.45 0.03 -5.92
CA ARG A 124 -15.87 0.31 -5.68
C ARG A 124 -16.17 0.43 -4.19
N GLY A 125 -15.77 -0.57 -3.39
CA GLY A 125 -15.98 -0.56 -1.95
C GLY A 125 -15.27 0.61 -1.25
N ALA A 126 -14.05 0.96 -1.68
CA ALA A 126 -13.36 2.14 -1.16
C ALA A 126 -14.13 3.43 -1.46
N ARG A 127 -14.74 3.58 -2.65
CA ARG A 127 -15.54 4.76 -3.01
C ARG A 127 -16.85 4.85 -2.23
N GLU A 128 -17.56 3.73 -2.11
CA GLU A 128 -18.87 3.66 -1.44
C GLU A 128 -18.73 3.81 0.08
N GLY A 129 -17.66 3.25 0.66
CA GLY A 129 -17.33 3.43 2.09
C GLY A 129 -16.92 4.86 2.50
N PHE A 130 -16.70 5.78 1.53
CA PHE A 130 -16.52 7.21 1.83
C PHE A 130 -17.84 7.96 2.02
N GLU A 131 -18.99 7.37 1.65
CA GLU A 131 -20.29 8.05 1.77
C GLU A 131 -20.89 7.92 3.18
N GLU A 132 -20.69 6.80 3.88
CA GLU A 132 -21.23 6.59 5.24
C GLU A 132 -20.58 7.49 6.32
N GLU A 133 -19.31 7.89 6.18
CA GLU A 133 -18.65 8.78 7.14
C GLU A 133 -18.97 10.28 6.97
N GLN A 134 -19.55 10.70 5.83
CA GLN A 134 -19.99 12.10 5.65
C GLN A 134 -21.40 12.37 6.18
N GLU A 135 -22.32 11.39 6.12
CA GLU A 135 -23.66 11.55 6.71
C GLU A 135 -23.64 11.43 8.25
N GLY A 136 -22.70 10.69 8.84
CA GLY A 136 -22.57 10.55 10.29
C GLY A 136 -21.96 11.75 11.04
N ARG A 137 -21.54 12.83 10.35
CA ARG A 137 -20.93 14.03 10.96
C ARG A 137 -21.79 15.30 10.87
N LEU A 138 -23.01 15.17 10.33
CA LEU A 138 -24.04 16.22 10.30
C LEU A 138 -25.32 15.81 11.06
N GLY A 139 -25.28 14.72 11.82
CA GLY A 139 -26.35 14.27 12.72
C GLY A 139 -26.09 14.60 14.19
#